data_AF-A0AAE0T579-F1
#
_entry.id   AF-A0AAE0T579-F1
#
_cell.length_a   1.000
_cell.length_b   1.000
_cell.length_c   1.000
_cell.angle_alpha   90.00
_cell.angle_beta   90.00
_cell.angle_gamma   90.00
#
_symmetry.space_group_name_H-M   'P 1'
#
loop_
_entity.id
_entity.type
_entity.pdbx_description
1 polymer ?
#
loop_
_entity_poly.entity_id
_entity_poly.type
_entity_poly.pdbx_seq_one_letter_code
_entity_poly.pdbx_strand_id
1 'polypeptide(L)'
;MNRPDKPPLKEGKAVKISEFSVKESGDTNDVCHISDILHLKDCRILMVDKSNSKLKIFGQGHKYQEDIPLQGGPWSVCFLSDTESAVTIPDHKTIQIKMLKIRDIRTRLQCC
;
A
#
# COMPACT_ATOMS: atom_id res chain seq x y z
N MET A 1 -16.10 24.05 -34.18
CA MET A 1 -16.19 22.65 -33.69
C MET A 1 -16.53 22.71 -32.21
N ASN A 2 -17.77 22.36 -31.84
CA ASN A 2 -18.18 22.33 -30.43
C ASN A 2 -17.69 21.02 -29.81
N ARG A 3 -16.86 21.09 -28.75
CA ARG A 3 -16.60 19.92 -27.91
C ARG A 3 -17.86 19.67 -27.10
N PRO A 4 -18.41 18.45 -27.07
CA PRO A 4 -19.52 18.15 -26.17
C PRO A 4 -19.04 18.30 -24.74
N ASP A 5 -19.77 19.07 -23.94
CA ASP A 5 -19.54 19.19 -22.51
C ASP A 5 -19.63 17.80 -21.88
N LYS A 6 -18.55 17.40 -21.18
CA LYS A 6 -18.56 16.18 -20.39
C LYS A 6 -19.65 16.35 -19.32
N PRO A 7 -20.63 15.43 -19.19
CA PRO A 7 -21.62 15.54 -18.14
C PRO A 7 -20.90 15.58 -16.79
N PRO A 8 -21.41 16.37 -15.82
CA PRO A 8 -20.80 16.45 -14.50
C PRO A 8 -20.67 15.04 -13.92
N LEU A 9 -19.50 14.77 -13.32
CA LEU A 9 -19.28 13.53 -12.57
C LEU A 9 -20.46 13.38 -11.61
N LYS A 10 -21.24 12.30 -11.74
CA LYS A 10 -22.33 11.99 -10.81
C LYS A 10 -21.78 12.12 -9.39
N GLU A 11 -22.49 12.80 -8.51
CA GLU A 11 -22.10 12.97 -7.10
C GLU A 11 -21.84 11.58 -6.47
N GLY A 12 -20.56 11.22 -6.35
CA GLY A 12 -20.15 10.01 -5.66
C GLY A 12 -20.25 10.25 -4.16
N LYS A 13 -21.15 9.56 -3.47
CA LYS A 13 -21.13 9.52 -2.01
C LYS A 13 -20.03 8.58 -1.54
N ALA A 14 -19.01 9.11 -0.87
CA ALA A 14 -18.07 8.31 -0.11
C ALA A 14 -18.71 7.87 1.21
N VAL A 15 -18.64 6.57 1.52
CA VAL A 15 -19.10 6.01 2.79
C VAL A 15 -17.91 5.34 3.48
N LYS A 16 -17.69 5.65 4.77
CA LYS A 16 -16.68 4.98 5.58
C LYS A 16 -17.13 3.54 5.87
N ILE A 17 -16.33 2.57 5.46
CA ILE A 17 -16.62 1.13 5.65
C ILE A 17 -15.92 0.58 6.90
N SER A 18 -14.67 0.96 7.15
CA SER A 18 -13.85 0.48 8.26
C SER A 18 -12.76 1.48 8.65
N GLU A 19 -12.14 1.26 9.81
CA GLU A 19 -10.97 1.98 10.30
C GLU A 19 -10.14 1.06 11.20
N PHE A 20 -8.82 1.17 11.14
CA PHE A 20 -7.89 0.40 11.95
C PHE A 20 -6.59 1.20 12.16
N SER A 21 -5.85 0.86 13.21
CA SER A 21 -4.54 1.44 13.48
C SER A 21 -3.49 0.83 12.57
N VAL A 22 -2.58 1.67 12.06
CA VAL A 22 -1.37 1.24 11.33
C VAL A 22 -0.12 1.25 12.22
N LYS A 23 -0.22 1.77 13.44
CA LYS A 23 0.85 1.83 14.44
C LYS A 23 1.00 0.45 15.07
N GLU A 24 2.21 -0.09 15.01
CA GLU A 24 2.58 -1.40 15.54
C GLU A 24 3.66 -1.26 16.60
N SER A 25 3.81 -2.27 17.46
CA SER A 25 4.77 -2.27 18.57
C SER A 25 6.23 -2.17 18.13
N GLY A 26 6.54 -2.58 16.89
CA GLY A 26 7.87 -2.47 16.29
C GLY A 26 8.19 -1.10 15.65
N ASP A 27 7.27 -0.13 15.72
CA ASP A 27 7.51 1.22 15.19
C ASP A 27 8.35 2.06 16.15
N THR A 28 9.51 2.51 15.67
CA THR A 28 10.46 3.31 16.46
C THR A 28 10.08 4.77 16.57
N ASN A 29 9.25 5.29 15.64
CA ASN A 29 8.83 6.69 15.63
C ASN A 29 7.36 6.81 16.06
N ASP A 30 7.04 7.85 16.82
CA ASP A 30 5.66 8.10 17.29
C ASP A 30 4.67 8.31 16.14
N VAL A 31 5.13 8.90 15.04
CA VAL A 31 4.32 9.19 13.85
C VAL A 31 4.55 8.13 12.78
N CYS A 32 3.49 7.45 12.37
CA CYS A 32 3.46 6.64 11.14
C CYS A 32 3.06 7.52 9.96
N HIS A 33 4.05 7.97 9.17
CA HIS A 33 3.78 8.76 7.97
C HIS A 33 3.55 7.82 6.79
N ILE A 34 2.28 7.47 6.56
CA ILE A 34 1.89 6.63 5.43
C ILE A 34 1.83 7.49 4.17
N SER A 35 2.77 7.29 3.25
CA SER A 35 2.91 8.11 2.04
C SER A 35 2.26 7.49 0.81
N ASP A 36 2.07 6.18 0.78
CA ASP A 36 1.45 5.46 -0.33
C ASP A 36 0.91 4.09 0.12
N ILE A 37 -0.05 3.54 -0.65
CA ILE A 37 -0.65 2.23 -0.44
C ILE A 37 -0.78 1.45 -1.74
N LEU A 38 -0.57 0.14 -1.69
CA LEU A 38 -0.77 -0.77 -2.81
C LEU A 38 -1.61 -1.97 -2.38
N HIS A 39 -2.72 -2.20 -3.09
CA HIS A 39 -3.54 -3.39 -2.91
C HIS A 39 -2.96 -4.54 -3.75
N LEU A 40 -2.61 -5.65 -3.08
CA LEU A 40 -2.04 -6.84 -3.70
C LEU A 40 -3.14 -7.80 -4.16
N LYS A 41 -2.82 -8.66 -5.13
CA LYS A 41 -3.79 -9.63 -5.69
C LYS A 41 -4.31 -10.64 -4.68
N ASP A 42 -3.58 -10.91 -3.60
CA ASP A 42 -3.99 -11.80 -2.50
C ASP A 42 -4.72 -11.08 -1.36
N CYS A 43 -5.39 -9.97 -1.69
CA CYS A 43 -6.17 -9.12 -0.79
C CYS A 43 -5.38 -8.55 0.40
N ARG A 44 -4.05 -8.53 0.30
CA ARG A 44 -3.18 -7.83 1.25
C ARG A 44 -3.03 -6.37 0.84
N ILE A 45 -2.78 -5.52 1.82
CA ILE A 45 -2.45 -4.12 1.62
C ILE A 45 -0.98 -3.95 2.00
N LEU A 46 -0.19 -3.43 1.07
CA LEU A 46 1.17 -2.97 1.31
C LEU A 46 1.12 -1.47 1.53
N MET A 47 1.65 -1.00 2.66
CA MET A 47 1.70 0.43 2.99
C MET A 47 3.15 0.88 3.07
N VAL A 48 3.40 2.10 2.61
CA VAL A 48 4.70 2.75 2.74
C VAL A 48 4.72 3.59 4.01
N ASP A 49 5.47 3.17 5.02
CA ASP A 49 5.68 3.96 6.25
C ASP A 49 7.03 4.69 6.16
N LYS A 50 6.97 5.94 5.72
CA LYS A 50 8.14 6.79 5.51
C LYS A 50 8.92 7.01 6.80
N SER A 51 8.23 7.37 7.88
CA SER A 51 8.86 7.70 9.15
C SER A 51 9.60 6.51 9.75
N ASN A 52 9.01 5.32 9.65
CA ASN A 52 9.61 4.10 10.17
C ASN A 52 10.52 3.38 9.15
N SER A 53 10.79 3.99 7.98
CA SER A 53 11.69 3.46 6.95
C SER A 53 11.38 2.00 6.56
N LYS A 54 10.11 1.68 6.37
CA LYS A 54 9.68 0.29 6.09
C LYS A 54 8.39 0.22 5.28
N LEU A 55 8.13 -0.96 4.73
CA LEU A 55 6.81 -1.31 4.22
C LEU A 55 6.08 -2.12 5.29
N LYS A 56 4.77 -1.89 5.43
CA LYS A 56 3.90 -2.68 6.31
C LYS A 56 2.95 -3.51 5.46
N ILE A 57 2.81 -4.79 5.81
CA ILE A 57 1.86 -5.68 5.15
C ILE A 57 0.71 -5.97 6.09
N PHE A 58 -0.49 -5.62 5.65
CA PHE A 58 -1.74 -5.96 6.31
C PHE A 58 -2.49 -7.00 5.47
N GLY A 59 -3.01 -8.02 6.12
CA GLY A 59 -3.82 -9.06 5.51
C GLY A 59 -5.31 -8.79 5.58
N GLN A 60 -6.06 -9.85 5.26
CA GLN A 60 -7.52 -9.86 5.38
C GLN A 60 -7.98 -9.42 6.78
N GLY A 61 -9.03 -8.60 6.81
CA GLY A 61 -9.54 -8.01 8.04
C GLY A 61 -8.60 -6.96 8.65
N HIS A 62 -7.70 -6.39 7.84
CA HIS A 62 -6.76 -5.34 8.25
C HIS A 62 -5.82 -5.77 9.38
N LYS A 63 -5.47 -7.06 9.42
CA LYS A 63 -4.54 -7.60 10.43
C LYS A 63 -3.11 -7.41 9.97
N TYR A 64 -2.27 -6.82 10.81
CA TYR A 64 -0.83 -6.74 10.58
C TYR A 64 -0.23 -8.15 10.37
N GLN A 65 0.70 -8.27 9.42
CA GLN A 65 1.39 -9.52 9.11
C GLN A 65 2.89 -9.40 9.34
N GLU A 66 3.53 -8.43 8.68
CA GLU A 66 4.99 -8.27 8.71
C GLU A 66 5.42 -6.87 8.25
N ASP A 67 6.66 -6.54 8.62
CA ASP A 67 7.40 -5.37 8.17
C ASP A 67 8.49 -5.78 7.18
N ILE A 68 8.72 -4.96 6.15
CA ILE A 68 9.88 -5.06 5.27
C ILE A 68 10.75 -3.83 5.51
N PRO A 69 11.89 -3.96 6.22
CA PRO A 69 12.76 -2.83 6.50
C PRO A 69 13.41 -2.33 5.21
N LEU A 70 13.58 -1.00 5.14
CA LEU A 70 14.23 -0.31 4.04
C LEU A 70 15.39 0.55 4.57
N GLN A 71 16.34 0.83 3.68
CA GLN A 71 17.41 1.78 3.96
C GLN A 71 16.99 3.15 3.43
N GLY A 72 16.48 4.00 4.34
CA GLY A 72 15.99 5.35 4.03
C GLY A 72 14.47 5.46 4.00
N GLY A 73 13.98 6.70 3.93
CA GLY A 73 12.55 7.00 3.91
C GLY A 73 11.91 6.65 2.58
N PRO A 74 11.08 5.59 2.49
CA PRO A 74 10.35 5.30 1.26
C PRO A 74 9.26 6.34 1.00
N TRP A 75 8.87 6.48 -0.27
CA TRP A 75 7.86 7.47 -0.65
C TRP A 75 6.65 6.87 -1.37
N SER A 76 6.87 6.24 -2.52
CA SER A 76 5.80 5.65 -3.33
C SER A 76 6.13 4.22 -3.69
N VAL A 77 5.08 3.41 -3.83
CA VAL A 77 5.16 2.00 -4.22
C VAL A 77 4.30 1.75 -5.44
N CYS A 78 4.79 0.92 -6.36
CA CYS A 78 4.00 0.46 -7.49
C CYS A 78 4.18 -1.03 -7.75
N PHE A 79 3.19 -1.58 -8.42
CA PHE A 79 3.21 -2.95 -8.89
C PHE A 79 4.13 -3.08 -10.10
N LEU A 80 5.02 -4.09 -10.10
CA LEU A 80 5.82 -4.46 -11.26
C LEU A 80 5.33 -5.77 -11.87
N SER A 81 5.12 -6.77 -11.02
CA SER A 81 4.64 -8.10 -11.40
C SER A 81 3.89 -8.71 -10.23
N ASP A 82 3.28 -9.88 -10.43
CA ASP A 82 2.48 -10.56 -9.41
C ASP A 82 3.23 -10.70 -8.08
N THR A 83 4.53 -10.97 -8.15
CA THR A 83 5.39 -11.19 -6.98
C THR A 83 6.29 -10.00 -6.68
N GLU A 84 6.22 -8.88 -7.40
CA GLU A 84 7.21 -7.80 -7.29
C GLU A 84 6.56 -6.42 -7.18
N SER A 85 7.13 -5.62 -6.31
CA SER A 85 6.81 -4.20 -6.17
C SER A 85 8.08 -3.36 -6.27
N ALA A 86 7.98 -2.19 -6.88
CA ALA A 86 9.01 -1.17 -6.85
C ALA A 86 8.68 -0.12 -5.82
N VAL A 87 9.67 0.29 -5.03
CA VAL A 87 9.54 1.33 -4.01
C VAL A 87 10.59 2.40 -4.28
N THR A 88 10.14 3.65 -4.32
CA THR A 88 11.04 4.80 -4.43
C THR A 88 11.62 5.17 -3.07
N ILE A 89 12.94 5.36 -3.01
CA ILE A 89 13.67 5.85 -1.82
C ILE A 89 14.37 7.16 -2.21
N PRO A 90 13.67 8.31 -2.12
CA PRO A 90 14.19 9.58 -2.63
C PRO A 90 15.51 10.00 -1.99
N ASP A 91 15.66 9.83 -0.68
CA ASP A 91 16.86 10.23 0.06
C ASP A 91 18.13 9.52 -0.45
N HIS A 92 17.95 8.33 -1.03
CA HIS A 92 19.02 7.52 -1.61
C HIS A 92 19.07 7.61 -3.14
N LYS A 93 18.16 8.33 -3.81
CA LYS A 93 18.04 8.39 -5.28
C LYS A 93 17.93 7.00 -5.92
N THR A 94 17.27 6.06 -5.24
CA THR A 94 17.14 4.67 -5.70
C THR A 94 15.69 4.22 -5.82
N ILE A 95 15.47 3.20 -6.64
CA ILE A 95 14.27 2.38 -6.66
C ILE A 95 14.68 1.01 -6.15
N GLN A 96 14.03 0.53 -5.09
CA GLN A 96 14.23 -0.83 -4.59
C GLN A 96 13.11 -1.73 -5.10
N ILE A 97 13.48 -2.83 -5.76
CA ILE A 97 12.54 -3.88 -6.15
C ILE A 97 12.44 -4.87 -4.98
N LYS A 98 11.23 -5.13 -4.51
CA LYS A 98 10.94 -6.08 -3.43
C LYS A 98 10.08 -7.22 -3.96
N MET A 99 10.58 -8.43 -3.78
CA MET A 99 9.79 -9.63 -3.97
C MET A 99 8.85 -9.82 -2.78
N LEU A 100 7.57 -9.89 -3.07
CA LEU A 100 6.50 -10.21 -2.14
C LEU A 100 6.10 -11.67 -2.40
N LYS A 101 6.25 -12.52 -1.39
CA LYS A 101 5.72 -13.89 -1.47
C LYS A 101 4.20 -13.80 -1.55
N ILE A 102 3.62 -14.03 -2.73
CA ILE A 102 2.17 -14.17 -2.87
C ILE A 102 1.77 -15.46 -2.16
N ARG A 103 0.71 -15.41 -1.35
CA ARG A 103 0.13 -16.64 -0.80
C ARG A 103 -0.73 -17.30 -1.87
N ASP A 104 -0.48 -18.58 -2.15
CA ASP A 104 -1.16 -19.35 -3.19
C ASP A 104 -2.69 -19.27 -3.00
N ILE A 105 -3.37 -18.50 -3.87
CA ILE A 105 -4.80 -18.25 -3.79
C ILE A 105 -5.52 -19.43 -4.46
N ARG A 106 -5.53 -20.60 -3.80
CA ARG A 106 -6.28 -21.76 -4.30
C ARG A 106 -7.79 -21.67 -4.06
N THR A 107 -8.29 -20.54 -3.56
CA THR A 107 -9.70 -20.33 -3.27
C THR A 107 -10.11 -18.93 -3.66
N ARG A 108 -11.23 -18.82 -4.38
CA ARG A 108 -11.90 -17.57 -4.76
C ARG A 108 -12.06 -16.66 -3.53
N LEU A 109 -11.10 -15.77 -3.29
CA LEU A 109 -11.24 -14.72 -2.30
C LEU A 109 -11.96 -13.55 -2.98
N GLN A 110 -13.13 -13.22 -2.46
CA GLN A 110 -13.74 -11.93 -2.72
C GLN A 110 -12.96 -10.93 -1.85
N CYS A 111 -12.06 -10.17 -2.47
CA CYS A 111 -11.39 -9.08 -1.78
C CYS A 111 -12.45 -8.00 -1.49
N CYS A 112 -12.72 -7.79 -0.20
CA CYS A 112 -13.67 -6.81 0.36
C CYS A 112 -15.14 -6.96 -0.09
#